data_AF-K1UBT6-F1
#
_entry.id   AF-K1UBT6-F1
#
_cell.length_a   1.000
_cell.length_b   1.000
_cell.length_c   1.000
_cell.angle_alpha   90.00
_cell.angle_beta   90.00
_cell.angle_gamma   90.00
#
_symmetry.space_group_name_H-M   'P 1'
#
loop_
_entity.id
_entity.type
_entity.pdbx_description
1 polymer ?
#
loop_
_entity_poly.entity_id
_entity_poly.type
_entity_poly.pdbx_seq_one_letter_code
_entity_poly.pdbx_strand_id
1 'polypeptide(L)'
;MAAIVPSDKPYMKTGVFETFKKRIPWLLLLMVSATFTGAIISSFEDALSVCAVLVAYIPMLMDTGGNAGSQASVTVIRGLSLNEIEYRDVPKVVFKEIRVALICGITLSAANFVKLLLLDKVGVLVAASVCLTLVAAVVIAMIIGCLLPILAKRLGFDPAVMASPFITTIVDAMS
;
A
#
# COMPACT_ATOMS: atom_id res chain seq x y z
N MET A 1 -10.14 -7.20 -0.74
CA MET A 1 -11.03 -7.12 -1.93
C MET A 1 -10.16 -6.68 -3.09
N ALA A 2 -10.00 -7.51 -4.12
CA ALA A 2 -8.90 -7.43 -5.07
C ALA A 2 -9.38 -7.16 -6.51
N ALA A 3 -9.60 -5.88 -6.85
CA ALA A 3 -9.66 -5.41 -8.25
C ALA A 3 -10.50 -6.26 -9.22
N ILE A 4 -11.64 -6.81 -8.79
CA ILE A 4 -12.46 -7.68 -9.63
C ILE A 4 -13.87 -7.13 -9.69
N VAL A 5 -14.39 -7.01 -10.91
CA VAL A 5 -15.81 -6.71 -11.11
C VAL A 5 -16.61 -7.92 -10.61
N PRO A 6 -17.55 -7.74 -9.66
CA PRO A 6 -18.36 -8.83 -9.15
C PRO A 6 -19.05 -9.62 -10.28
N SER A 7 -19.19 -10.93 -10.09
CA SER A 7 -19.90 -11.82 -11.01
C SER A 7 -21.17 -12.33 -10.34
N ASP A 8 -22.31 -12.18 -10.99
CA ASP A 8 -23.58 -12.72 -10.50
C ASP A 8 -23.65 -14.26 -10.61
N LYS A 9 -22.75 -14.85 -11.41
CA LYS A 9 -22.64 -16.31 -11.56
C LYS A 9 -21.67 -16.88 -10.52
N PRO A 10 -21.98 -18.06 -9.92
CA PRO A 10 -21.05 -18.79 -9.09
C PRO A 10 -19.70 -19.02 -9.81
N TYR A 11 -18.59 -19.01 -9.07
CA TYR A 11 -17.23 -19.09 -9.62
C TYR A 11 -17.06 -20.26 -10.61
N MET A 12 -17.45 -21.48 -10.18
CA MET A 12 -17.33 -22.70 -11.01
C MET A 12 -18.26 -22.71 -12.24
N LYS A 13 -19.26 -21.82 -12.29
CA LYS A 13 -20.15 -21.63 -13.44
C LYS A 13 -19.69 -20.49 -14.36
N THR A 14 -18.68 -19.74 -13.95
CA THR A 14 -18.11 -18.64 -14.76
C THR A 14 -17.02 -19.23 -15.65
N GLY A 15 -17.19 -19.12 -16.97
CA GLY A 15 -16.19 -19.63 -17.91
C GLY A 15 -14.83 -18.92 -17.79
N VAL A 16 -13.76 -19.58 -18.23
CA VAL A 16 -12.39 -19.03 -18.21
C VAL A 16 -12.34 -17.66 -18.89
N PHE A 17 -12.94 -17.53 -20.07
CA PHE A 17 -12.94 -16.28 -20.83
C PHE A 17 -13.76 -15.16 -20.18
N GLU A 18 -14.84 -15.51 -19.48
CA GLU A 18 -15.63 -14.54 -18.72
C GLU A 18 -14.81 -14.01 -17.52
N THR A 19 -14.09 -14.89 -16.82
CA THR A 19 -13.18 -14.50 -15.74
C THR A 19 -12.01 -13.65 -16.26
N PHE A 20 -11.42 -14.01 -17.39
CA PHE A 20 -10.36 -13.23 -18.05
C PHE A 20 -10.82 -11.80 -18.33
N LYS A 21 -11.99 -11.61 -18.96
CA LYS A 21 -12.55 -10.29 -19.26
C LYS A 21 -12.77 -9.41 -18.03
N LYS A 22 -13.08 -10.01 -16.87
CA LYS A 22 -13.26 -9.28 -15.60
C LYS A 22 -11.94 -8.89 -14.93
N ARG A 23 -10.83 -9.57 -15.25
CA ARG A 23 -9.50 -9.33 -14.65
C ARG A 23 -8.59 -8.50 -15.53
N ILE A 24 -8.56 -8.76 -16.84
CA ILE A 24 -7.56 -8.18 -17.73
C ILE A 24 -7.55 -6.64 -17.75
N PRO A 25 -8.69 -5.91 -17.68
CA PRO A 25 -8.64 -4.44 -17.65
C PRO A 25 -7.92 -3.91 -16.40
N TRP A 26 -8.18 -4.53 -15.25
CA TRP A 26 -7.53 -4.17 -13.99
C TRP A 26 -6.06 -4.55 -13.97
N LEU A 27 -5.71 -5.75 -14.45
CA LEU A 27 -4.32 -6.19 -14.55
C LEU A 27 -3.50 -5.30 -15.49
N LEU A 28 -4.07 -4.92 -16.65
CA LEU A 28 -3.42 -4.00 -17.58
C LEU A 28 -3.26 -2.60 -16.96
N LEU A 29 -4.29 -2.08 -16.30
CA LEU A 29 -4.20 -0.80 -15.60
C LEU A 29 -3.11 -0.82 -14.54
N LEU A 30 -3.03 -1.86 -13.72
CA LEU A 30 -2.00 -2.00 -12.68
C LEU A 30 -0.60 -2.17 -13.28
N MET A 31 -0.47 -2.94 -14.36
CA MET A 31 0.80 -3.10 -15.07
C MET A 31 1.31 -1.77 -15.63
N VAL A 32 0.44 -0.99 -16.28
CA VAL A 32 0.79 0.36 -16.77
C VAL A 32 1.08 1.29 -15.60
N SER A 33 0.34 1.19 -14.50
CA SER A 33 0.59 2.02 -13.32
C SER A 33 1.95 1.73 -12.67
N ALA A 34 2.39 0.47 -12.69
CA ALA A 34 3.70 0.07 -12.18
C ALA A 34 4.87 0.63 -13.00
N THR A 35 4.68 1.00 -14.28
CA THR A 35 5.75 1.61 -15.07
C THR A 35 6.13 3.00 -14.56
N PHE A 36 5.20 3.73 -13.93
CA PHE A 36 5.48 5.00 -13.29
C PHE A 36 6.41 4.82 -12.09
N THR A 37 6.18 3.81 -11.25
CA THR A 37 7.09 3.48 -10.15
C THR A 37 8.48 3.12 -10.68
N GLY A 38 8.56 2.32 -11.76
CA GLY A 38 9.83 2.01 -12.42
C GLY A 38 10.55 3.25 -12.94
N ALA A 39 9.81 4.21 -13.52
CA ALA A 39 10.37 5.47 -13.98
C ALA A 39 10.88 6.36 -12.83
N ILE A 40 10.16 6.39 -11.70
CA ILE A 40 10.61 7.08 -10.47
C ILE A 40 11.93 6.46 -10.01
N ILE A 41 12.02 5.15 -9.85
CA ILE A 41 13.25 4.48 -9.42
C ILE A 41 14.40 4.78 -10.41
N SER A 42 14.15 4.70 -11.72
CA SER A 42 15.17 5.01 -12.74
C SER A 42 15.65 6.46 -12.69
N SER A 43 14.80 7.42 -12.33
CA SER A 43 15.22 8.81 -12.12
C SER A 43 16.19 9.00 -10.95
N PHE A 44 16.27 8.03 -10.03
CA PHE A 44 17.21 8.01 -8.90
C PHE A 44 18.42 7.09 -9.15
N GLU A 45 18.65 6.63 -10.38
CA GLU A 45 19.74 5.69 -10.72
C GLU A 45 21.11 6.20 -10.27
N ASP A 46 21.42 7.49 -10.50
CA ASP A 46 22.69 8.08 -10.07
C ASP A 46 22.86 8.02 -8.54
N ALA A 47 21.81 8.32 -7.77
CA ALA A 47 21.85 8.26 -6.31
C ALA A 47 21.95 6.80 -5.80
N LEU A 48 21.24 5.87 -6.45
CA LEU A 48 21.27 4.45 -6.12
C LEU A 48 22.61 3.81 -6.47
N SER A 49 23.31 4.31 -7.49
CA SER A 49 24.64 3.82 -7.87
C SER A 49 25.68 4.03 -6.76
N VAL A 50 25.53 5.08 -5.95
CA VAL A 50 26.39 5.37 -4.79
C VAL A 50 26.20 4.35 -3.67
N CYS A 51 24.99 3.80 -3.53
CA CYS A 51 24.65 2.81 -2.51
C CYS A 51 23.71 1.74 -3.08
N ALA A 52 24.26 0.91 -3.98
CA ALA A 52 23.49 -0.10 -4.71
C ALA A 52 22.73 -1.10 -3.80
N VAL A 53 23.21 -1.30 -2.57
CA VAL A 53 22.54 -2.15 -1.56
C VAL A 53 21.13 -1.67 -1.22
N LEU A 54 20.82 -0.38 -1.37
CA LEU A 54 19.48 0.17 -1.08
C LEU A 54 18.41 -0.40 -2.00
N VAL A 55 18.78 -0.75 -3.24
CA VAL A 55 17.86 -1.35 -4.23
C VAL A 55 17.27 -2.66 -3.72
N ALA A 56 18.05 -3.45 -2.97
CA ALA A 56 17.60 -4.72 -2.41
C ALA A 56 16.47 -4.56 -1.37
N TYR A 57 16.29 -3.36 -0.81
CA TYR A 57 15.27 -3.08 0.20
C TYR A 57 14.00 -2.44 -0.36
N ILE A 58 14.01 -1.97 -1.62
CA ILE A 58 12.84 -1.37 -2.27
C ILE A 58 11.63 -2.32 -2.24
N PRO A 59 11.72 -3.61 -2.64
CA PRO A 59 10.56 -4.49 -2.64
C PRO A 59 9.94 -4.70 -1.25
N MET A 60 10.77 -4.74 -0.20
CA MET A 60 10.32 -4.90 1.17
C MET A 60 9.58 -3.65 1.67
N LEU A 61 10.08 -2.46 1.36
CA LEU A 61 9.44 -1.19 1.70
C LEU A 61 8.09 -1.06 1.01
N MET A 62 8.04 -1.34 -0.29
CA MET A 62 6.81 -1.32 -1.10
C MET A 62 5.77 -2.30 -0.57
N ASP A 63 6.14 -3.57 -0.35
CA ASP A 63 5.21 -4.59 0.14
C ASP A 63 4.71 -4.28 1.55
N THR A 64 5.59 -3.84 2.45
CA THR A 64 5.19 -3.50 3.83
C THR A 64 4.24 -2.30 3.86
N GLY A 65 4.52 -1.27 3.05
CA GLY A 65 3.64 -0.13 2.87
C GLY A 65 2.27 -0.55 2.31
N GLY A 66 2.27 -1.28 1.19
CA GLY A 66 1.04 -1.74 0.54
C GLY A 66 0.16 -2.59 1.46
N ASN A 67 0.77 -3.47 2.25
CA ASN A 67 0.08 -4.29 3.25
C ASN A 67 -0.48 -3.45 4.40
N ALA A 68 0.28 -2.50 4.94
CA ALA A 68 -0.18 -1.60 5.99
C ALA A 68 -1.37 -0.73 5.54
N GLY A 69 -1.27 -0.13 4.36
CA GLY A 69 -2.35 0.65 3.76
C GLY A 69 -3.60 -0.19 3.48
N SER A 70 -3.42 -1.42 3.00
CA SER A 70 -4.54 -2.35 2.77
C SER A 70 -5.24 -2.75 4.09
N GLN A 71 -4.50 -2.95 5.18
CA GLN A 71 -5.08 -3.22 6.50
C GLN A 71 -5.94 -2.04 6.99
N ALA A 72 -5.41 -0.81 6.90
CA ALA A 72 -6.15 0.40 7.25
C ALA A 72 -7.39 0.59 6.37
N SER A 73 -7.29 0.26 5.08
CA SER A 73 -8.43 0.34 4.18
C SER A 73 -9.53 -0.65 4.51
N VAL A 74 -9.20 -1.89 4.86
CA VAL A 74 -10.21 -2.90 5.18
C VAL A 74 -11.01 -2.49 6.41
N THR A 75 -10.35 -1.97 7.45
CA THR A 75 -11.03 -1.51 8.67
C THR A 75 -11.92 -0.30 8.39
N VAL A 76 -11.45 0.65 7.59
CA VAL A 76 -12.22 1.85 7.22
C VAL A 76 -13.41 1.51 6.32
N ILE A 77 -13.24 0.65 5.30
CA ILE A 77 -14.35 0.19 4.45
C ILE A 77 -15.42 -0.49 5.30
N ARG A 78 -15.02 -1.31 6.27
CA ARG A 78 -15.96 -1.95 7.20
C ARG A 78 -16.70 -0.93 8.07
N GLY A 79 -16.00 0.06 8.62
CA GLY A 79 -16.66 1.12 9.40
C GLY A 79 -17.63 1.94 8.54
N LEU A 80 -17.29 2.18 7.26
CA LEU A 80 -18.16 2.85 6.30
C LEU A 80 -19.39 2.00 5.92
N SER A 81 -19.26 0.67 5.83
CA SER A 81 -20.37 -0.23 5.48
C SER A 81 -21.33 -0.48 6.64
N LEU A 82 -20.81 -0.44 7.88
CA LEU A 82 -21.60 -0.51 9.12
C LEU A 82 -22.19 0.83 9.55
N ASN A 83 -21.95 1.91 8.79
CA ASN A 83 -22.33 3.30 9.13
C ASN A 83 -21.78 3.77 10.48
N GLU A 84 -20.65 3.21 10.93
CA GLU A 84 -19.91 3.64 12.13
C GLU A 84 -19.02 4.85 11.87
N ILE A 85 -18.62 5.06 10.60
CA ILE A 85 -17.77 6.17 10.17
C ILE A 85 -18.58 7.07 9.24
N GLU A 86 -18.72 8.33 9.63
CA GLU A 86 -19.25 9.39 8.78
C GLU A 86 -18.13 10.34 8.31
N TYR A 87 -18.42 11.16 7.30
CA TYR A 87 -17.45 12.12 6.73
C TYR A 87 -16.93 13.12 7.78
N ARG A 88 -17.74 13.50 8.76
CA ARG A 88 -17.34 14.39 9.86
C ARG A 88 -16.28 13.79 10.79
N ASP A 89 -16.15 12.46 10.80
CA ASP A 89 -15.19 11.75 11.65
C ASP A 89 -13.84 11.54 10.98
N VAL A 90 -13.69 11.91 9.69
CA VAL A 90 -12.42 11.77 8.93
C VAL A 90 -11.20 12.26 9.73
N PRO A 91 -11.18 13.46 10.32
CA PRO A 91 -10.01 13.91 11.08
C PRO A 91 -9.70 13.02 12.28
N LYS A 92 -10.73 12.51 12.97
CA LYS A 92 -10.56 11.61 14.13
C LYS A 92 -10.03 10.25 13.70
N VAL A 93 -10.53 9.70 12.59
CA VAL A 93 -10.07 8.43 12.02
C VAL A 93 -8.62 8.57 11.57
N VAL A 94 -8.28 9.60 10.80
CA VAL A 94 -6.89 9.85 10.36
C VAL A 94 -5.95 10.00 11.54
N PHE A 95 -6.33 10.76 12.58
CA PHE A 95 -5.49 10.92 13.78
C PHE A 95 -5.33 9.62 14.58
N LYS A 96 -6.35 8.74 14.60
CA LYS A 96 -6.24 7.40 15.15
C LYS A 96 -5.26 6.56 14.33
N GLU A 97 -5.41 6.53 13.01
CA GLU A 97 -4.58 5.73 12.11
C GLU A 97 -3.12 6.20 12.10
N ILE A 98 -2.83 7.50 12.17
CA ILE A 98 -1.45 8.00 12.31
C ILE A 98 -0.78 7.45 13.57
N ARG A 99 -1.48 7.40 14.70
CA ARG A 99 -0.93 6.85 15.95
C ARG A 99 -0.67 5.35 15.85
N VAL A 100 -1.60 4.61 15.23
CA VAL A 100 -1.41 3.18 14.93
C VAL A 100 -0.20 2.99 14.01
N ALA A 101 -0.09 3.79 12.95
CA ALA A 101 1.00 3.73 11.98
C ALA A 101 2.37 4.00 12.60
N LEU A 102 2.47 4.96 13.52
CA LEU A 102 3.72 5.22 14.24
C LEU A 102 4.12 4.03 15.11
N ILE A 103 3.18 3.43 15.84
CA ILE A 103 3.48 2.26 16.69
C ILE A 103 3.89 1.05 15.83
N CYS A 104 3.15 0.78 14.75
CA CYS A 104 3.47 -0.29 13.80
C CYS A 104 4.81 -0.04 13.11
N GLY A 105 5.01 1.16 12.56
CA GLY A 105 6.23 1.56 11.86
C GLY A 105 7.46 1.45 12.76
N ILE A 106 7.42 1.98 13.99
CA ILE A 106 8.55 1.88 14.93
C ILE A 106 8.84 0.42 15.29
N THR A 107 7.81 -0.38 15.53
CA THR A 107 7.98 -1.80 15.87
C THR A 107 8.59 -2.59 14.72
N LEU A 108 8.10 -2.39 13.49
CA LEU A 108 8.63 -3.01 12.28
C LEU A 108 10.06 -2.56 12.00
N SER A 109 10.33 -1.26 12.12
CA SER A 109 11.66 -0.69 11.93
C SER A 109 12.66 -1.18 12.98
N ALA A 110 12.26 -1.34 14.25
CA ALA A 110 13.13 -1.91 15.27
C ALA A 110 13.50 -3.38 14.95
N ALA A 111 12.53 -4.20 14.57
CA ALA A 111 12.77 -5.58 14.16
C ALA A 111 13.65 -5.65 12.89
N ASN A 112 13.36 -4.79 11.91
CA ASN A 112 14.12 -4.72 10.67
C ASN A 112 15.56 -4.25 10.93
N PHE A 113 15.79 -3.27 11.81
CA PHE A 113 17.13 -2.79 12.15
C PHE A 113 18.01 -3.92 12.71
N VAL A 114 17.45 -4.75 13.60
CA VAL A 114 18.15 -5.94 14.12
C VAL A 114 18.46 -6.94 13.00
N LYS A 115 17.49 -7.21 12.11
CA LYS A 115 17.68 -8.09 10.96
C LYS A 115 18.79 -7.58 10.01
N LEU A 116 18.79 -6.28 9.72
CA LEU A 116 19.76 -5.62 8.85
C LEU A 116 21.19 -5.72 9.40
N LEU A 117 21.37 -5.57 10.71
CA LEU A 117 22.69 -5.65 11.34
C LEU A 117 23.18 -7.10 11.51
N LEU A 118 22.30 -8.02 11.91
CA LEU A 118 22.71 -9.39 12.27
C LEU A 118 22.75 -10.33 11.06
N LEU A 119 21.76 -10.26 10.17
CA LEU A 119 21.63 -11.18 9.04
C LEU A 119 22.27 -10.60 7.78
N ASP A 120 21.88 -9.38 7.41
CA ASP A 120 22.35 -8.76 6.17
C ASP A 120 23.74 -8.13 6.33
N LYS A 121 24.18 -7.89 7.58
CA LYS A 121 25.47 -7.30 7.95
C LYS A 121 25.75 -5.97 7.21
N VAL A 122 24.71 -5.17 7.00
CA VAL A 122 24.85 -3.85 6.36
C VAL A 122 25.38 -2.80 7.34
N GLY A 123 25.97 -1.73 6.81
CA GLY A 123 26.44 -0.62 7.61
C GLY A 123 25.29 0.07 8.37
N VAL A 124 25.58 0.60 9.56
CA VAL A 124 24.59 1.23 10.45
C VAL A 124 23.84 2.37 9.77
N LEU A 125 24.51 3.17 8.93
CA LEU A 125 23.87 4.27 8.19
C LEU A 125 22.83 3.75 7.20
N VAL A 126 23.14 2.67 6.46
CA VAL A 126 22.18 2.03 5.55
C VAL A 126 21.00 1.47 6.33
N ALA A 127 21.27 0.77 7.44
CA ALA A 127 20.22 0.21 8.28
C ALA A 127 19.28 1.29 8.84
N ALA A 128 19.85 2.40 9.32
CA ALA A 128 19.08 3.54 9.83
C ALA A 128 18.24 4.21 8.74
N SER A 129 18.80 4.43 7.55
CA SER A 129 18.08 4.98 6.41
C SER A 129 16.88 4.12 6.01
N VAL A 130 17.08 2.80 5.83
CA VAL A 130 16.00 1.87 5.47
C VAL A 130 14.91 1.85 6.55
N CYS A 131 15.31 1.85 7.83
CA CYS A 131 14.34 1.81 8.93
C CYS A 131 13.57 3.12 9.09
N LEU A 132 14.19 4.28 8.84
CA LEU A 132 13.50 5.57 8.84
C LEU A 132 12.50 5.66 7.68
N THR A 133 12.92 5.24 6.48
CA THR A 133 12.05 5.14 5.31
C THR A 133 10.86 4.22 5.59
N LEU A 134 11.08 3.08 6.25
CA LEU A 134 10.00 2.15 6.60
C LEU A 134 8.95 2.79 7.52
N VAL A 135 9.34 3.58 8.52
CA VAL A 135 8.37 4.31 9.36
C VAL A 135 7.56 5.29 8.52
N ALA A 136 8.22 6.07 7.67
CA ALA A 136 7.56 7.06 6.82
C ALA A 136 6.59 6.39 5.83
N ALA A 137 7.03 5.32 5.16
CA ALA A 137 6.22 4.54 4.21
C ALA A 137 4.96 3.98 4.89
N VAL A 138 5.07 3.39 6.08
CA VAL A 138 3.92 2.87 6.83
C VAL A 138 2.93 3.98 7.20
N VAL A 139 3.42 5.14 7.64
CA VAL A 139 2.56 6.31 7.96
C VAL A 139 1.81 6.80 6.72
N ILE A 140 2.54 7.01 5.61
CA ILE A 140 1.95 7.44 4.34
C ILE A 140 0.91 6.42 3.87
N ALA A 141 1.24 5.13 3.92
CA ALA A 141 0.36 4.07 3.47
C ALA A 141 -0.93 3.96 4.28
N MET A 142 -0.88 4.07 5.61
CA MET A 142 -2.07 4.03 6.44
C MET A 142 -2.95 5.28 6.26
N ILE A 143 -2.36 6.45 6.03
CA ILE A 143 -3.11 7.67 5.68
C ILE A 143 -3.84 7.47 4.34
N ILE A 144 -3.15 6.99 3.31
CA ILE A 144 -3.74 6.72 1.99
C ILE A 144 -4.83 5.65 2.11
N GLY A 145 -4.55 4.55 2.81
CA GLY A 145 -5.47 3.45 3.07
C GLY A 145 -6.72 3.90 3.81
N CYS A 146 -6.63 4.91 4.67
CA CYS A 146 -7.78 5.51 5.33
C CYS A 146 -8.57 6.46 4.43
N LEU A 147 -7.88 7.34 3.69
CA LEU A 147 -8.54 8.41 2.93
C LEU A 147 -9.20 7.92 1.65
N LEU A 148 -8.57 7.00 0.93
CA LEU A 148 -9.06 6.51 -0.36
C LEU A 148 -10.48 5.91 -0.27
N PRO A 149 -10.81 5.00 0.66
CA PRO A 149 -12.16 4.48 0.80
C PRO A 149 -13.22 5.54 1.08
N ILE A 150 -12.89 6.53 1.91
CA ILE A 150 -13.81 7.59 2.31
C ILE A 150 -14.08 8.52 1.11
N LEU A 151 -13.04 8.87 0.37
CA LEU A 151 -13.15 9.64 -0.86
C LEU A 151 -13.95 8.89 -1.93
N ALA A 152 -13.68 7.60 -2.13
CA ALA A 152 -14.42 6.76 -3.07
C ALA A 152 -15.92 6.75 -2.75
N LYS A 153 -16.30 6.52 -1.49
CA LYS A 153 -17.71 6.54 -1.04
C LYS A 153 -18.35 7.91 -1.30
N ARG A 154 -17.62 9.00 -1.06
CA ARG A 154 -18.11 10.37 -1.27
C ARG A 154 -18.36 10.69 -2.75
N LEU A 155 -17.54 10.15 -3.63
CA LEU A 155 -17.68 10.30 -5.08
C LEU A 155 -18.72 9.32 -5.69
N GLY A 156 -19.33 8.46 -4.87
CA GLY A 156 -20.32 7.47 -5.32
C GLY A 156 -19.73 6.19 -5.89
N PHE A 157 -18.42 5.98 -5.75
CA PHE A 157 -17.76 4.72 -6.13
C PHE A 157 -17.79 3.69 -5.00
N ASP A 158 -17.71 2.41 -5.36
CA ASP A 158 -17.56 1.32 -4.38
C ASP A 158 -16.14 1.32 -3.78
N PRO A 159 -15.99 1.63 -2.47
CA PRO A 159 -14.70 1.63 -1.81
C PRO A 159 -13.98 0.27 -1.86
N ALA A 160 -14.73 -0.83 -1.88
CA ALA A 160 -14.19 -2.19 -1.89
C ALA A 160 -13.44 -2.52 -3.18
N VAL A 161 -13.91 -1.98 -4.31
CA VAL A 161 -13.35 -2.26 -5.63
C VAL A 161 -12.11 -1.40 -5.89
N MET A 162 -12.16 -0.13 -5.48
CA MET A 162 -11.10 0.84 -5.76
C MET A 162 -9.94 0.81 -4.77
N ALA A 163 -10.17 0.49 -3.50
CA ALA A 163 -9.13 0.79 -2.51
C ALA A 163 -7.86 -0.04 -2.73
N SER A 164 -7.95 -1.36 -2.85
CA SER A 164 -6.74 -2.22 -2.86
C SER A 164 -5.74 -1.90 -3.99
N PRO A 165 -6.15 -1.73 -5.27
CA PRO A 165 -5.20 -1.53 -6.36
C PRO A 165 -4.59 -0.13 -6.37
N PHE A 166 -5.40 0.89 -6.05
CA PHE A 166 -4.93 2.27 -6.02
C PHE A 166 -4.07 2.55 -4.79
N ILE A 167 -4.33 1.90 -3.65
CA ILE A 167 -3.47 2.00 -2.47
C ILE A 167 -2.06 1.55 -2.82
N THR A 168 -1.89 0.35 -3.35
CA THR A 168 -0.54 -0.19 -3.62
C THR A 168 0.20 0.68 -4.63
N THR A 169 -0.43 1.11 -5.73
CA THR A 169 0.21 1.99 -6.71
C THR A 169 0.64 3.34 -6.12
N ILE A 170 -0.21 4.00 -5.33
CA ILE A 170 0.13 5.30 -4.76
C ILE A 170 1.22 5.14 -3.69
N VAL A 171 1.12 4.10 -2.86
CA VAL A 171 2.14 3.79 -1.86
C VAL A 171 3.47 3.48 -2.52
N ASP A 172 3.49 2.64 -3.55
CA ASP A 172 4.67 2.30 -4.34
C ASP A 172 5.36 3.53 -4.94
N ALA A 173 4.58 4.54 -5.37
CA ALA A 173 5.12 5.77 -5.92
C ALA A 173 5.63 6.77 -4.85
N MET A 174 5.16 6.64 -3.60
CA MET A 174 5.47 7.56 -2.50
C MET A 174 6.46 7.01 -1.45
N SER A 175 6.75 5.71 -1.49
CA SER A 175 7.63 5.00 -0.55
C SER A 175 9.04 4.89 -1.08
#